data_AF-A0A917R6I5-F1
#
_entry.id   AF-A0A917R6I5-F1
#
_cell.length_a   1.000
_cell.length_b   1.000
_cell.length_c   1.000
_cell.angle_alpha   90.00
_cell.angle_beta   90.00
_cell.angle_gamma   90.00
#
_symmetry.space_group_name_H-M   'P 1'
#
loop_
_entity.id
_entity.type
_entity.pdbx_description
1 polymer ?
#
loop_
_entity_poly.entity_id
_entity_poly.type
_entity_poly.pdbx_seq_one_letter_code
_entity_poly.pdbx_strand_id
1 'polypeptide(L)'
;MSTRIAELCESLLRALLRVLLPARGRHRATSPQPPYREMPLATPPPPCPHRPLGVWPYGHNTHLVRSYLLTPEERRERRLQRQRRRELWLAVQGIDIGPRHIHGVELPA
;
A
#
# COMPACT_ATOMS: atom_id res chain seq x y z
N MET A 1 5.76 -31.77 19.76
CA MET A 1 7.00 -31.17 19.18
C MET A 1 6.75 -29.83 18.50
N SER A 2 5.67 -29.65 17.73
CA SER A 2 5.37 -28.38 17.03
C SER A 2 5.23 -27.14 17.94
N THR A 3 4.67 -27.29 19.14
CA THR A 3 4.42 -26.18 20.07
C THR A 3 5.71 -25.49 20.56
N ARG A 4 6.77 -26.27 20.83
CA ARG A 4 8.07 -25.71 21.24
C ARG A 4 8.73 -24.92 20.11
N ILE A 5 8.57 -25.35 18.86
CA ILE A 5 9.10 -24.64 17.69
C ILE A 5 8.34 -23.32 17.51
N ALA A 6 7.03 -23.32 17.72
CA ALA A 6 6.22 -22.10 17.65
C ALA A 6 6.65 -21.06 18.71
N GLU A 7 6.86 -21.47 19.96
CA GLU A 7 7.33 -20.57 21.03
C GLU A 7 8.73 -20.00 20.78
N LEU A 8 9.64 -20.82 20.23
CA LEU A 8 10.97 -20.38 19.83
C LEU A 8 10.91 -19.38 18.66
N CYS A 9 10.09 -19.66 17.65
CA CYS A 9 9.87 -18.74 16.53
C CYS A 9 9.27 -17.41 16.99
N GLU A 10 8.28 -17.43 17.89
CA GLU A 10 7.69 -16.23 18.45
C GLU A 10 8.71 -15.38 19.20
N SER A 11 9.51 -16.03 20.06
CA SER A 11 10.56 -15.38 20.85
C SER A 11 11.63 -14.74 19.95
N LEU A 12 12.08 -15.47 18.92
CA LEU A 12 13.06 -15.01 17.95
C LEU A 12 12.54 -13.81 17.15
N LEU A 13 11.34 -13.91 16.60
CA LEU A 13 10.71 -12.83 15.83
C LEU A 13 10.54 -11.57 16.68
N ARG A 14 10.10 -11.72 17.94
CA ARG A 14 9.93 -10.59 18.85
C ARG A 14 11.25 -9.90 19.18
N ALA A 15 12.33 -10.66 19.38
CA ALA A 15 13.66 -10.11 19.60
C ALA A 15 14.16 -9.35 18.36
N LEU A 16 14.03 -9.94 17.17
CA LEU A 16 14.41 -9.32 15.91
C LEU A 16 13.65 -8.02 15.67
N LEU A 17 12.34 -7.99 15.90
CA LEU A 17 11.52 -6.79 15.72
C LEU A 17 11.95 -5.66 16.66
N ARG A 18 12.32 -5.95 17.91
CA ARG A 18 12.80 -4.91 18.85
C ARG A 18 14.15 -4.32 18.45
N VAL A 19 15.03 -5.12 17.86
CA VAL A 19 16.36 -4.69 17.41
C VAL A 19 16.28 -3.93 16.09
N LEU A 20 15.56 -4.47 15.11
CA LEU A 20 15.48 -3.93 13.74
C LEU A 20 14.52 -2.74 13.62
N LEU A 21 13.44 -2.75 14.40
CA LEU A 21 12.43 -1.70 14.41
C LEU A 21 12.39 -1.10 15.82
N PRO A 22 13.45 -0.37 16.23
CA PRO A 22 13.41 0.30 17.52
C PRO A 22 12.17 1.18 17.53
N ALA A 23 11.32 1.01 18.53
CA ALA A 23 10.13 1.82 18.74
C ALA A 23 10.54 3.25 19.16
N ARG A 24 11.27 3.94 18.30
CA ARG A 24 11.66 5.35 18.41
C ARG A 24 10.74 6.19 17.54
N GLY A 25 9.45 5.87 17.57
CA GLY A 25 8.40 6.73 17.06
C GLY A 25 8.22 7.95 17.95
N ARG A 26 9.19 8.88 17.95
CA ARG A 26 9.07 10.24 18.51
C ARG A 26 8.01 11.09 17.78
N HIS A 27 7.29 10.51 16.83
CA HIS A 27 6.25 11.16 16.04
C HIS A 27 4.84 11.08 16.64
N ARG A 28 4.66 10.43 17.81
CA ARG A 28 3.40 10.48 18.58
C ARG A 28 3.61 11.15 19.94
N ALA A 29 3.94 12.44 19.90
CA ALA A 29 3.61 13.40 20.95
C ALA A 29 3.71 14.79 20.32
N THR A 30 2.54 15.38 20.03
CA THR A 30 2.29 16.81 19.91
C THR A 30 3.41 17.65 19.30
N SER A 31 3.34 17.91 17.98
CA SER A 31 3.95 19.13 17.45
C SER A 31 3.26 20.31 18.16
N PRO A 32 3.98 21.24 18.80
CA PRO A 32 3.38 22.52 19.16
C PRO A 32 2.89 23.15 17.86
N GLN A 33 1.59 23.32 17.73
CA GLN A 33 1.02 24.19 16.70
C GLN A 33 1.64 25.58 16.93
N PRO A 34 2.31 26.20 15.95
CA PRO A 34 2.65 27.61 16.07
C PRO A 34 1.34 28.40 16.25
N PRO A 35 1.34 29.48 17.05
CA PRO A 35 0.15 30.29 17.20
C PRO A 35 -0.31 30.76 15.82
N TYR A 36 -1.57 30.45 15.51
CA TYR A 36 -2.28 30.99 14.37
C TYR A 36 -2.01 32.49 14.31
N ARG A 37 -1.32 32.94 13.26
CA ARG A 37 -1.20 34.37 13.01
C ARG A 37 -2.56 34.78 12.49
N GLU A 38 -3.32 35.53 13.28
CA GLU A 38 -4.55 36.18 12.83
C GLU A 38 -4.21 37.03 11.61
N MET A 39 -4.54 36.49 10.44
CA MET A 39 -4.45 37.21 9.19
C MET A 39 -5.59 38.23 9.22
N PRO A 40 -5.33 39.54 9.01
CA PRO A 40 -6.38 40.55 9.09
C PRO A 40 -7.53 40.14 8.17
N LEU A 41 -8.76 40.22 8.71
CA LEU A 41 -10.00 39.94 7.98
C LEU A 41 -9.99 40.74 6.67
N ALA A 42 -9.60 40.10 5.58
CA ALA A 42 -9.77 40.65 4.26
C ALA A 42 -11.28 40.70 4.01
N THR A 43 -11.75 41.91 3.74
CA THR A 43 -13.11 42.28 3.33
C THR A 43 -13.86 41.17 2.59
N PRO A 44 -15.15 40.91 2.90
CA PRO A 44 -15.91 39.90 2.19
C PRO A 44 -15.93 40.21 0.69
N PRO A 45 -15.69 39.22 -0.19
CA PRO A 45 -15.81 39.44 -1.62
C PRO A 45 -17.27 39.73 -1.98
N PRO A 46 -17.52 40.55 -3.04
CA PRO A 46 -18.88 40.88 -3.44
C PRO A 46 -19.68 39.61 -3.80
N PRO A 47 -21.00 39.59 -3.55
CA PRO A 47 -21.83 38.44 -3.89
C PRO A 47 -21.85 38.26 -5.42
N CYS A 48 -21.24 37.19 -5.91
CA CYS A 48 -21.33 36.81 -7.31
C CYS A 48 -22.78 36.45 -7.65
N PRO A 49 -23.43 37.09 -8.63
CA PRO A 49 -24.71 36.63 -9.13
C PRO A 49 -24.45 35.40 -10.00
N HIS A 50 -25.25 34.35 -9.77
CA HIS A 50 -25.27 33.08 -10.51
C HIS A 50 -24.24 32.01 -10.10
N ARG A 51 -24.49 31.37 -8.95
CA ARG A 51 -24.07 29.98 -8.73
C ARG A 51 -25.31 29.09 -8.69
N PRO A 52 -25.56 28.24 -9.70
CA PRO A 52 -26.57 27.20 -9.58
C PRO A 52 -26.15 26.22 -8.48
N LEU A 53 -26.94 26.14 -7.41
CA LEU A 53 -26.92 25.07 -6.42
C LEU A 53 -27.37 23.78 -7.13
N GLY A 54 -26.41 23.04 -7.70
CA GLY A 54 -26.72 21.81 -8.44
C GLY A 54 -25.56 21.19 -9.21
N VAL A 55 -24.44 21.89 -9.36
CA VAL A 55 -23.22 21.30 -9.93
C VAL A 55 -22.38 20.76 -8.79
N TRP A 56 -22.38 19.44 -8.62
CA TRP A 56 -21.37 18.74 -7.82
C TRP A 56 -19.98 19.27 -8.23
N PRO A 57 -19.13 19.74 -7.29
CA PRO A 57 -17.86 20.37 -7.65
C PRO A 57 -16.83 19.38 -8.20
N TYR A 58 -17.13 18.08 -8.14
CA TYR A 58 -16.37 17.05 -8.82
C TYR A 58 -16.82 16.98 -10.27
N GLY A 59 -16.28 17.89 -11.07
CA GLY A 59 -16.21 17.66 -12.51
C GLY A 59 -15.65 16.25 -12.73
N HIS A 60 -16.27 15.51 -13.64
CA HIS A 60 -15.84 14.18 -14.09
C HIS A 60 -14.45 14.18 -14.78
N ASN A 61 -13.61 15.17 -14.48
CA ASN A 61 -12.30 15.45 -15.03
C ASN A 61 -11.25 15.66 -13.93
N THR A 62 -11.50 15.23 -12.69
CA THR A 62 -10.36 14.79 -11.88
C THR A 62 -9.86 13.52 -12.54
N HIS A 63 -8.62 13.50 -13.04
CA HIS A 63 -7.94 12.24 -13.29
C HIS A 63 -7.98 11.46 -11.97
N LEU A 64 -8.99 10.62 -11.80
CA LEU A 64 -9.15 9.75 -10.64
C LEU A 64 -7.80 9.12 -10.44
N VAL A 65 -7.13 9.46 -9.34
CA VAL A 65 -5.79 9.03 -8.93
C VAL A 65 -5.39 7.74 -9.65
N ARG A 66 -4.79 7.87 -10.85
CA ARG A 66 -4.68 6.78 -11.86
C ARG A 66 -3.57 5.79 -11.51
N SER A 67 -3.27 5.66 -10.22
CA SER A 67 -2.33 4.66 -9.72
C SER A 67 -3.05 3.39 -9.26
N TYR A 68 -4.34 3.48 -8.91
CA TYR A 68 -5.05 2.39 -8.22
C TYR A 68 -6.32 1.87 -8.92
N LEU A 69 -6.92 2.67 -9.80
CA LEU A 69 -8.06 2.21 -10.61
C LEU A 69 -7.55 1.59 -11.90
N LEU A 70 -7.22 0.30 -11.82
CA LEU A 70 -6.87 -0.52 -12.98
C LEU A 70 -8.12 -1.09 -13.63
N THR A 71 -8.17 -1.07 -14.95
CA THR A 71 -9.15 -1.83 -15.74
C THR A 71 -8.99 -3.34 -15.46
N PRO A 72 -10.03 -4.16 -15.69
CA PRO A 72 -9.92 -5.60 -15.51
C PRO A 72 -8.75 -6.23 -16.29
N GLU A 73 -8.47 -5.74 -17.50
CA GLU A 73 -7.35 -6.21 -18.32
C GLU A 73 -5.99 -5.82 -17.74
N GLU A 74 -5.82 -4.56 -17.32
CA GLU A 74 -4.60 -4.12 -16.65
C GLU A 74 -4.34 -4.90 -15.35
N ARG A 75 -5.39 -5.29 -14.62
CA ARG A 75 -5.27 -6.15 -13.44
C ARG A 75 -4.79 -7.55 -13.82
N ARG A 76 -5.33 -8.15 -14.89
CA ARG A 76 -4.91 -9.47 -15.39
C ARG A 76 -3.44 -9.44 -15.80
N GLU A 77 -3.03 -8.44 -16.56
CA GLU A 77 -1.65 -8.30 -17.01
C GLU A 77 -0.68 -8.13 -15.83
N ARG A 78 -1.01 -7.25 -14.86
CA ARG A 78 -0.19 -7.08 -13.66
C ARG A 78 -0.09 -8.36 -12.82
N ARG A 79 -1.16 -9.16 -12.74
CA ARG A 79 -1.12 -10.46 -12.06
C ARG A 79 -0.14 -11.41 -12.75
N LEU A 80 -0.21 -11.53 -14.08
CA LEU A 80 0.71 -12.35 -14.87
C LEU A 80 2.17 -11.89 -14.75
N GLN A 81 2.42 -10.57 -14.75
CA GLN A 81 3.77 -10.03 -14.53
C GLN A 81 4.30 -10.34 -13.13
N ARG A 82 3.46 -10.21 -12.09
CA ARG A 82 3.84 -10.57 -10.71
C ARG A 82 4.12 -12.06 -10.58
N GLN A 83 3.31 -12.91 -11.22
CA GLN A 83 3.51 -14.35 -11.23
C GLN A 83 4.86 -14.72 -11.87
N ARG A 84 5.14 -14.23 -13.08
CA ARG A 84 6.42 -14.47 -13.78
C ARG A 84 7.63 -14.02 -12.95
N ARG A 85 7.57 -12.83 -12.33
CA ARG A 85 8.64 -12.35 -11.45
C ARG A 85 8.85 -13.27 -10.24
N ARG A 86 7.76 -13.78 -9.66
CA ARG A 86 7.81 -14.69 -8.51
C ARG A 86 8.41 -16.03 -8.91
N GLU A 87 7.99 -16.59 -10.04
CA GLU A 87 8.55 -17.84 -10.60
C GLU A 87 10.05 -17.69 -10.81
N LEU A 88 10.50 -16.61 -11.48
CA LEU A 88 11.93 -16.34 -11.69
C LEU A 88 12.70 -16.20 -10.38
N TRP A 89 12.16 -15.46 -9.41
CA TRP A 89 12.81 -15.26 -8.11
C TRP A 89 12.98 -16.58 -7.35
N LEU A 90 11.99 -17.47 -7.44
CA LEU A 90 12.03 -18.78 -6.79
C LEU A 90 12.96 -19.75 -7.51
N ALA A 91 12.99 -19.71 -8.84
CA ALA A 91 13.89 -20.53 -9.65
C ALA A 91 15.36 -20.26 -9.33
N VAL A 92 15.72 -18.99 -9.03
CA VAL A 92 17.07 -18.63 -8.54
C VAL A 92 17.41 -19.36 -7.22
N GLN A 93 16.40 -19.62 -6.39
CA GLN A 93 16.56 -20.40 -5.15
C GLN A 93 16.46 -21.92 -5.37
N GLY A 94 16.39 -22.38 -6.63
CA GLY A 94 16.21 -23.78 -7.01
C GLY A 94 14.78 -24.30 -6.86
N ILE A 95 13.80 -23.42 -6.65
CA ILE A 95 12.39 -23.78 -6.44
C ILE A 95 11.62 -23.49 -7.73
N ASP A 96 11.18 -24.55 -8.42
CA ASP A 96 10.28 -24.41 -9.57
C ASP A 96 8.80 -24.46 -9.13
N ILE A 97 8.05 -23.43 -9.52
CA ILE A 97 6.60 -23.26 -9.28
C ILE A 97 5.90 -22.87 -10.61
N GLY A 98 6.47 -23.25 -11.75
CA GLY A 98 5.83 -23.06 -13.05
C GLY A 98 4.51 -23.85 -13.17
N PRO A 99 3.68 -23.57 -14.20
CA PRO A 99 2.34 -24.16 -14.35
C PRO A 99 2.32 -25.69 -14.50
N ARG A 100 3.48 -26.35 -14.63
CA ARG A 100 3.61 -27.81 -14.76
C ARG A 100 4.51 -28.44 -13.69
N HIS A 101 5.10 -27.63 -12.82
CA HIS A 101 6.09 -28.11 -11.86
C HIS A 101 5.87 -27.47 -10.50
N ILE A 102 5.60 -28.31 -9.51
CA ILE A 102 5.59 -27.91 -8.11
C ILE A 102 6.59 -28.81 -7.41
N HIS A 103 7.67 -28.23 -6.87
CA HIS A 103 8.64 -28.94 -6.03
C HIS A 103 9.45 -30.03 -6.78
N GLY A 104 9.80 -29.79 -8.04
CA GLY A 104 10.54 -30.76 -8.85
C GLY A 104 9.70 -31.93 -9.38
N VAL A 105 8.41 -31.98 -9.07
CA VAL A 105 7.46 -32.97 -9.60
C VAL A 105 6.70 -32.38 -10.78
N GLU A 106 6.85 -33.05 -11.93
CA GLU A 106 6.16 -32.75 -13.19
C GLU A 106 4.74 -33.32 -13.09
N LEU A 107 3.69 -32.48 -13.20
CA LEU A 107 2.30 -32.95 -13.20
C LEU A 107 1.90 -33.36 -14.63
N PRO A 108 1.29 -34.56 -14.82
CA PRO A 108 0.74 -34.94 -16.12
C PRO A 108 -0.38 -33.98 -16.55
N ALA A 109 -0.48 -33.75 -17.86
CA ALA A 109 -1.35 -32.77 -18.51
C ALA A 109 -2.85 -33.11 -18.42
#